data_AF-A0A9P0P1G9-F1
#
_entry.id   AF-A0A9P0P1G9-F1
#
_cell.length_a   1.000
_cell.length_b   1.000
_cell.length_c   1.000
_cell.angle_alpha   90.00
_cell.angle_beta   90.00
_cell.angle_gamma   90.00
#
_symmetry.space_group_name_H-M   'P 1'
#
loop_
_entity.id
_entity.type
_entity.pdbx_description
1 polymer ?
#
loop_
_entity_poly.entity_id
_entity_poly.type
_entity_poly.pdbx_seq_one_letter_code
_entity_poly.pdbx_strand_id
1 'polypeptide(L)'
;MIVRPGENEENGDVTQGDHPLSINPDSEWQTFFKDNEVLLQIDKDVRRLCPDISFFQQPTEFPCTEVVNSHGVKRLHTRVQRRVLKCANVERKGLGITKIALSVKKATEDYAPMTEGKEAHWEVVERVLFLYAKLNPGQGYVQGMNEIVGPIYYAFSSDPDITFREHAEADCFFCFTNLMSEIRDFFIKSLDESDQGINRMMTRMLVQLKNCDLDVWLRFQQLDLKPQFYSFRWITLLLSQEFPLPDVLRIWDSLFSDERRFDFLLHVCCAMIVILRNQLLEGDFPSNLKLLQNFPPMDVQVILSKAVELSQQKIF
;
A
#
# COMPACT_ATOMS: atom_id res chain seq x y z
N MET A 1 9.66 -10.80 18.47
CA MET A 1 8.87 -9.72 17.84
C MET A 1 7.53 -10.22 17.32
N ILE A 2 7.50 -11.30 16.50
CA ILE A 2 6.26 -11.95 16.10
C ILE A 2 5.86 -12.94 17.20
N VAL A 3 4.73 -12.69 17.86
CA VAL A 3 4.29 -13.49 19.01
C VAL A 3 3.50 -14.71 18.53
N ARG A 4 3.74 -15.85 19.18
CA ARG A 4 3.04 -17.13 18.95
C ARG A 4 2.72 -17.79 20.28
N PRO A 5 1.60 -17.39 20.89
CA PRO A 5 1.22 -17.90 22.19
C PRO A 5 1.04 -19.42 22.14
N GLY A 6 1.47 -20.13 23.18
CA GLY A 6 1.32 -21.58 23.32
C GLY A 6 2.36 -22.45 22.60
N GLU A 7 3.34 -21.89 21.88
CA GLU A 7 4.47 -22.68 21.35
C GLU A 7 5.47 -23.12 22.45
N ASN A 8 5.44 -22.46 23.63
CA ASN A 8 6.37 -22.68 24.74
C ASN A 8 5.73 -23.29 26.01
N GLU A 9 4.43 -23.64 25.99
CA GLU A 9 3.76 -24.14 27.20
C GLU A 9 3.96 -25.66 27.36
N GLU A 10 4.80 -26.06 28.33
CA GLU A 10 4.73 -27.39 28.93
C GLU A 10 3.37 -27.55 29.63
N ASN A 11 2.74 -28.73 29.47
CA ASN A 11 1.39 -29.09 29.97
C ASN A 11 1.17 -28.78 31.47
N GLY A 12 0.91 -27.53 31.82
CA GLY A 12 0.66 -27.03 33.17
C GLY A 12 -0.67 -26.28 33.26
N ASP A 13 -1.14 -26.07 34.50
CA ASP A 13 -2.43 -25.44 34.79
C ASP A 13 -2.50 -23.99 34.26
N VAL A 14 -3.29 -23.79 33.20
CA VAL A 14 -3.46 -22.53 32.45
C VAL A 14 -4.30 -21.47 33.17
N THR A 15 -4.80 -21.75 34.38
CA THR A 15 -5.69 -20.83 35.12
C THR A 15 -4.98 -19.59 35.68
N GLN A 16 -3.64 -19.62 35.81
CA GLN A 16 -2.82 -18.47 36.22
C GLN A 16 -1.78 -18.03 35.17
N GLY A 17 -1.73 -18.70 34.02
CA GLY A 17 -0.82 -18.40 32.91
C GLY A 17 -1.40 -17.39 31.92
N ASP A 18 -0.62 -17.00 30.91
CA ASP A 18 -1.15 -16.19 29.81
C ASP A 18 -2.05 -17.05 28.91
N HIS A 19 -3.29 -16.61 28.66
CA HIS A 19 -4.28 -17.42 27.94
C HIS A 19 -5.09 -16.54 26.96
N PRO A 20 -5.82 -17.13 25.99
CA PRO A 20 -6.55 -16.39 24.94
C PRO A 20 -7.58 -15.37 25.44
N LEU A 21 -8.01 -15.48 26.70
CA LEU A 21 -9.00 -14.60 27.33
C LEU A 21 -8.36 -13.70 28.39
N SER A 22 -7.03 -13.67 28.47
CA SER A 22 -6.27 -12.88 29.43
C SER A 22 -6.57 -11.40 29.20
N ILE A 23 -6.89 -10.69 30.29
CA ILE A 23 -7.09 -9.24 30.28
C ILE A 23 -5.79 -8.47 30.57
N ASN A 24 -4.68 -9.17 30.84
CA ASN A 24 -3.38 -8.56 31.11
C ASN A 24 -2.88 -7.82 29.85
N PRO A 25 -2.52 -6.52 29.95
CA PRO A 25 -1.93 -5.77 28.84
C PRO A 25 -0.66 -6.40 28.25
N ASP A 26 0.11 -7.13 29.09
CA ASP A 26 1.34 -7.81 28.69
C ASP A 26 1.11 -9.23 28.13
N SER A 27 -0.16 -9.59 27.88
CA SER A 27 -0.54 -10.88 27.30
C SER A 27 0.02 -11.05 25.88
N GLU A 28 0.72 -12.16 25.67
CA GLU A 28 1.13 -12.63 24.35
C GLU A 28 -0.10 -12.93 23.48
N TRP A 29 -1.16 -13.49 24.07
CA TRP A 29 -2.44 -13.71 23.38
C TRP A 29 -3.10 -12.41 22.92
N GLN A 30 -3.16 -11.37 23.76
CA GLN A 30 -3.68 -10.07 23.33
C GLN A 30 -2.84 -9.48 22.18
N THR A 31 -1.52 -9.56 22.30
CA THR A 31 -0.60 -9.10 21.25
C THR A 31 -0.82 -9.87 19.95
N PHE A 32 -0.98 -11.19 20.03
CA PHE A 32 -1.28 -12.04 18.89
C PHE A 32 -2.59 -11.66 18.19
N PHE A 33 -3.65 -11.35 18.96
CA PHE A 33 -4.92 -10.93 18.38
C PHE A 33 -4.84 -9.56 17.71
N LYS A 34 -4.17 -8.58 18.33
CA LYS A 34 -3.89 -7.26 17.73
C LYS A 34 -3.07 -7.38 16.45
N ASP A 35 -2.01 -8.18 16.48
CA ASP A 35 -1.17 -8.47 15.31
C ASP A 35 -2.00 -9.06 14.16
N ASN A 36 -2.95 -9.95 14.46
CA ASN A 36 -3.83 -10.55 13.45
C ASN A 36 -4.80 -9.55 12.81
N GLU A 37 -5.20 -8.48 13.52
CA GLU A 37 -6.03 -7.41 12.94
C GLU A 37 -5.24 -6.58 11.93
N VAL A 38 -3.97 -6.29 12.25
CA VAL A 38 -3.03 -5.63 11.34
C VAL A 38 -2.73 -6.51 10.14
N LEU A 39 -2.39 -7.78 10.36
CA LEU A 39 -2.12 -8.75 9.30
C LEU A 39 -3.33 -8.94 8.37
N LEU A 40 -4.56 -8.91 8.89
CA LEU A 40 -5.76 -9.01 8.05
C LEU A 40 -5.90 -7.84 7.06
N GLN A 41 -5.44 -6.64 7.45
CA GLN A 41 -5.43 -5.49 6.56
C GLN A 41 -4.31 -5.63 5.52
N ILE A 42 -3.10 -5.96 5.98
CA ILE A 42 -1.94 -6.17 5.10
C ILE A 42 -2.23 -7.26 4.07
N ASP A 43 -2.69 -8.45 4.47
CA ASP A 43 -2.97 -9.59 3.58
C ASP A 43 -3.98 -9.21 2.47
N LYS A 44 -5.01 -8.42 2.80
CA LYS A 44 -5.98 -7.94 1.79
C LYS A 44 -5.35 -6.99 0.78
N ASP A 45 -4.47 -6.11 1.24
CA ASP A 45 -3.88 -5.06 0.42
C ASP A 45 -2.76 -5.63 -0.49
N VAL A 46 -1.89 -6.50 0.04
CA VAL A 46 -0.83 -7.15 -0.77
C VAL A 46 -1.38 -8.12 -1.80
N ARG A 47 -2.53 -8.76 -1.54
CA ARG A 47 -3.26 -9.58 -2.53
C ARG A 47 -3.94 -8.75 -3.63
N ARG A 48 -3.87 -7.43 -3.59
CA ARG A 48 -4.43 -6.54 -4.62
C ARG A 48 -3.38 -5.60 -5.19
N LEU A 49 -2.13 -5.77 -4.77
CA LEU A 49 -1.01 -4.93 -5.18
C LEU A 49 -0.69 -5.15 -6.66
N CYS A 50 -0.66 -4.05 -7.42
CA CYS A 50 -0.37 -4.03 -8.86
C CYS A 50 -1.10 -5.16 -9.64
N PRO A 51 -2.44 -5.16 -9.70
CA PRO A 51 -3.21 -6.27 -10.25
C PRO A 51 -2.98 -6.49 -11.75
N ASP A 52 -2.44 -5.51 -12.45
CA ASP A 52 -2.14 -5.56 -13.88
C ASP A 52 -0.89 -6.40 -14.20
N ILE A 53 -0.10 -6.80 -13.19
CA ILE A 53 1.09 -7.65 -13.37
C ILE A 53 0.98 -8.93 -12.55
N SER A 54 1.42 -10.04 -13.15
CA SER A 54 1.43 -11.34 -12.47
C SER A 54 2.60 -11.52 -11.47
N PHE A 55 3.49 -10.53 -11.39
CA PHE A 55 4.74 -10.61 -10.64
C PHE A 55 4.51 -10.98 -9.17
N PHE A 56 3.58 -10.30 -8.50
CA PHE A 56 3.40 -10.51 -7.06
C PHE A 56 2.87 -11.90 -6.71
N GLN A 57 2.19 -12.59 -7.63
CA GLN A 57 1.68 -13.95 -7.46
C GLN A 57 2.68 -15.03 -7.87
N GLN A 58 3.77 -14.65 -8.53
CA GLN A 58 4.85 -15.56 -8.92
C GLN A 58 5.74 -15.93 -7.72
N PRO A 59 6.42 -17.09 -7.80
CA PRO A 59 7.34 -17.50 -6.75
C PRO A 59 8.60 -16.64 -6.79
N THR A 60 9.05 -16.18 -5.63
CA THR A 60 10.40 -15.62 -5.50
C THR A 60 11.45 -16.71 -5.71
N GLU A 61 12.58 -16.34 -6.34
CA GLU A 61 13.75 -17.21 -6.45
C GLU A 61 14.45 -17.43 -5.10
N PHE A 62 14.24 -16.51 -4.15
CA PHE A 62 14.86 -16.50 -2.82
C PHE A 62 13.80 -16.58 -1.71
N PRO A 63 13.13 -17.73 -1.54
CA PRO A 63 12.16 -17.90 -0.46
C PRO A 63 12.85 -17.95 0.90
N CYS A 64 12.19 -17.41 1.93
CA CYS A 64 12.67 -17.56 3.31
C CYS A 64 12.51 -19.03 3.77
N THR A 65 13.62 -19.77 3.80
CA THR A 65 13.65 -21.23 4.08
C THR A 65 12.96 -21.59 5.40
N GLU A 66 13.16 -20.79 6.44
CA GLU A 66 12.50 -20.97 7.73
C GLU A 66 10.98 -20.84 7.65
N VAL A 67 10.47 -19.96 6.80
CA VAL A 67 9.03 -19.73 6.63
C VAL A 67 8.43 -20.83 5.76
N VAL A 68 9.02 -21.12 4.61
CA VAL A 68 8.42 -22.03 3.63
C VAL A 68 8.43 -23.49 4.07
N ASN A 69 9.39 -23.91 4.89
CA ASN A 69 9.53 -25.28 5.40
C ASN A 69 8.91 -25.49 6.79
N SER A 70 8.09 -24.53 7.24
CA SER A 70 7.44 -24.59 8.55
C SER A 70 6.11 -25.36 8.56
N HIS A 71 5.80 -26.12 7.51
CA HIS A 71 4.47 -26.72 7.31
C HIS A 71 3.31 -25.71 7.45
N GLY A 72 3.55 -24.46 7.04
CA GLY A 72 2.58 -23.36 7.10
C GLY A 72 2.43 -22.69 8.47
N VAL A 73 3.11 -23.17 9.52
CA VAL A 73 3.04 -22.60 10.87
C VAL A 73 3.65 -21.20 10.90
N LYS A 74 4.76 -20.97 10.15
CA LYS A 74 5.44 -19.68 10.11
C LYS A 74 4.92 -18.69 9.06
N ARG A 75 4.03 -19.10 8.17
CA ARG A 75 3.44 -18.22 7.14
C ARG A 75 2.43 -17.26 7.76
N LEU A 76 2.55 -15.97 7.48
CA LEU A 76 1.70 -14.95 8.11
C LEU A 76 0.26 -15.03 7.64
N HIS A 77 0.03 -15.17 6.33
CA HIS A 77 -1.30 -15.33 5.76
C HIS A 77 -2.13 -16.49 6.38
N THR A 78 -1.50 -17.56 6.89
CA THR A 78 -2.24 -18.67 7.52
C THR A 78 -2.87 -18.28 8.86
N ARG A 79 -2.29 -17.29 9.56
CA ARG A 79 -2.87 -16.71 10.80
C ARG A 79 -4.20 -16.02 10.51
N VAL A 80 -4.31 -15.41 9.33
CA VAL A 80 -5.46 -14.63 8.89
C VAL A 80 -6.59 -15.54 8.37
N GLN A 81 -6.24 -16.57 7.58
CA GLN A 81 -7.19 -17.54 7.04
C GLN A 81 -8.03 -18.25 8.13
N ARG A 82 -7.45 -18.48 9.32
CA ARG A 82 -8.15 -19.14 10.43
C ARG A 82 -9.30 -18.32 11.03
N ARG A 83 -9.39 -17.00 10.77
CA ARG A 83 -10.46 -16.13 11.29
C ARG A 83 -11.73 -16.14 10.43
N VAL A 84 -11.71 -16.64 9.19
CA VAL A 84 -12.93 -16.76 8.38
C VAL A 84 -13.69 -18.02 8.80
N LEU A 85 -14.73 -17.85 9.62
CA LEU A 85 -15.62 -18.95 9.98
C LEU A 85 -16.23 -19.55 8.71
N LYS A 86 -16.07 -20.87 8.53
CA LYS A 86 -16.78 -21.61 7.49
C LYS A 86 -18.26 -21.59 7.84
N CYS A 87 -19.06 -20.79 7.13
CA CYS A 87 -20.51 -20.84 7.27
C CYS A 87 -21.08 -21.93 6.36
N ALA A 88 -22.09 -22.65 6.86
CA ALA A 88 -22.84 -23.62 6.10
C ALA A 88 -24.32 -23.22 6.16
N ASN A 89 -24.99 -23.20 5.01
CA ASN A 89 -26.43 -23.03 4.99
C ASN A 89 -27.09 -24.34 5.41
N VAL A 90 -28.04 -24.27 6.35
CA VAL A 90 -28.87 -25.41 6.71
C VAL A 90 -30.05 -25.44 5.74
N GLU A 91 -30.04 -26.36 4.78
CA GLU A 91 -31.20 -26.58 3.91
C GLU A 91 -32.22 -27.48 4.61
N ARG A 92 -33.43 -26.96 4.85
CA ARG A 92 -34.58 -27.76 5.31
C ARG A 92 -35.37 -28.27 4.11
N LYS A 93 -35.28 -29.56 3.81
CA LYS A 93 -36.31 -30.25 3.00
C LYS A 93 -37.30 -30.91 3.96
N GLY A 94 -38.60 -30.67 3.71
CA GLY A 94 -39.70 -30.84 4.65
C GLY A 94 -40.07 -32.26 5.06
N LEU A 95 -39.13 -33.02 5.64
CA LEU A 95 -39.36 -34.32 6.31
C LEU A 95 -38.40 -34.54 7.50
N GLY A 96 -37.79 -33.48 8.07
CA GLY A 96 -37.03 -33.56 9.32
C GLY A 96 -35.58 -34.08 9.22
N ILE A 97 -35.06 -34.31 8.01
CA ILE A 97 -33.66 -34.72 7.80
C ILE A 97 -32.80 -33.47 7.55
N THR A 98 -31.90 -33.15 8.49
CA THR A 98 -30.94 -32.05 8.36
C THR A 98 -29.67 -32.56 7.69
N LYS A 99 -29.38 -32.13 6.46
CA LYS A 99 -28.08 -32.35 5.82
C LYS A 99 -27.30 -31.03 5.86
N ILE A 100 -26.14 -31.03 6.50
CA ILE A 100 -25.23 -29.86 6.52
C ILE A 100 -24.55 -29.81 5.15
N ALA A 101 -24.98 -28.89 4.29
CA ALA A 101 -24.27 -28.58 3.05
C ALA A 101 -23.19 -27.55 3.39
N LEU A 102 -21.93 -28.00 3.47
CA LEU A 102 -20.76 -27.12 3.55
C LEU A 102 -20.64 -26.36 2.21
N SER A 103 -21.35 -25.25 2.08
CA SER A 103 -21.14 -24.33 0.96
C SER A 103 -19.86 -23.55 1.22
N VAL A 104 -18.75 -24.05 0.66
CA VAL A 104 -17.55 -23.25 0.50
C VAL A 104 -17.86 -22.26 -0.60
N LYS A 105 -18.44 -21.09 -0.25
CA LYS A 105 -18.22 -19.90 -1.09
C LYS A 105 -16.75 -19.52 -0.92
N LYS A 106 -15.88 -20.28 -1.59
CA LYS A 106 -14.59 -19.76 -2.03
C LYS A 106 -14.99 -18.60 -2.93
N ALA A 107 -14.76 -17.37 -2.50
CA ALA A 107 -14.38 -16.38 -3.49
C ALA A 107 -13.29 -17.07 -4.33
N THR A 108 -13.45 -17.07 -5.64
CA THR A 108 -12.37 -17.46 -6.55
C THR A 108 -11.22 -16.49 -6.30
N GLU A 109 -10.43 -16.79 -5.28
CA GLU A 109 -9.19 -16.11 -4.95
C GLU A 109 -8.14 -16.74 -5.84
N ASP A 110 -7.73 -16.03 -6.90
CA ASP A 110 -6.59 -16.39 -7.74
C ASP A 110 -5.24 -16.34 -6.97
N TYR A 111 -5.28 -16.18 -5.65
CA TYR A 111 -4.14 -16.12 -4.74
C TYR A 111 -4.07 -17.36 -3.85
N ALA A 112 -4.06 -18.55 -4.47
CA ALA A 112 -3.85 -19.78 -3.74
C ALA A 112 -2.45 -19.78 -3.09
N PRO A 113 -2.31 -20.17 -1.81
CA PRO A 113 -1.00 -20.37 -1.19
C PRO A 113 -0.15 -21.33 -2.03
N MET A 114 1.13 -21.01 -2.19
CA MET A 114 2.05 -21.86 -2.94
C MET A 114 2.34 -23.18 -2.20
N THR A 115 2.85 -24.17 -2.94
CA THR A 115 3.31 -25.44 -2.34
C THR A 115 4.46 -25.20 -1.37
N GLU A 116 4.68 -26.17 -0.47
CA GLU A 116 5.82 -26.16 0.44
C GLU A 116 7.16 -25.94 -0.31
N GLY A 117 8.06 -25.18 0.32
CA GLY A 117 9.33 -24.76 -0.31
C GLY A 117 9.25 -23.55 -1.24
N LYS A 118 8.05 -23.09 -1.65
CA LYS A 118 7.89 -21.89 -2.48
C LYS A 118 7.23 -20.75 -1.71
N GLU A 119 7.59 -19.52 -2.05
CA GLU A 119 7.03 -18.30 -1.47
C GLU A 119 6.64 -17.36 -2.59
N ALA A 120 5.44 -16.80 -2.54
CA ALA A 120 5.03 -15.78 -3.49
C ALA A 120 5.62 -14.42 -3.10
N HIS A 121 5.88 -13.57 -4.09
CA HIS A 121 6.36 -12.21 -3.85
C HIS A 121 5.45 -11.39 -2.92
N TRP A 122 4.13 -11.56 -3.00
CA TRP A 122 3.20 -10.89 -2.07
C TRP A 122 3.37 -11.34 -0.60
N GLU A 123 3.82 -12.58 -0.33
CA GLU A 123 4.11 -13.05 1.04
C GLU A 123 5.35 -12.37 1.61
N VAL A 124 6.34 -12.07 0.77
CA VAL A 124 7.53 -11.29 1.15
C VAL A 124 7.12 -9.87 1.51
N VAL A 125 6.29 -9.23 0.67
CA VAL A 125 5.77 -7.88 0.95
C VAL A 125 4.91 -7.84 2.21
N GLU A 126 4.06 -8.86 2.45
CA GLU A 126 3.29 -9.01 3.70
C GLU A 126 4.21 -8.97 4.92
N ARG A 127 5.32 -9.71 4.86
CA ARG A 127 6.30 -9.77 5.94
C ARG A 127 7.02 -8.44 6.15
N VAL A 128 7.48 -7.79 5.09
CA VAL A 128 8.12 -6.46 5.18
C VAL A 128 7.21 -5.44 5.88
N LEU A 129 5.95 -5.34 5.44
CA LEU A 129 4.97 -4.41 6.02
C LEU A 129 4.65 -4.75 7.47
N PHE A 130 4.50 -6.04 7.79
CA PHE A 130 4.20 -6.47 9.15
C PHE A 130 5.36 -6.18 10.10
N LEU A 131 6.60 -6.46 9.69
CA LEU A 131 7.79 -6.14 10.47
C LEU A 131 7.91 -4.62 10.70
N TYR A 132 7.67 -3.82 9.65
CA TYR A 132 7.68 -2.37 9.77
C TYR A 132 6.67 -1.88 10.81
N ALA A 133 5.42 -2.36 10.74
CA ALA A 133 4.36 -1.97 11.67
C ALA A 133 4.69 -2.35 13.13
N LYS A 134 5.34 -3.51 13.33
CA LYS A 134 5.80 -3.96 14.66
C LYS A 134 6.93 -3.09 15.21
N LEU A 135 7.83 -2.62 14.36
CA LEU A 135 8.96 -1.78 14.74
C LEU A 135 8.58 -0.29 14.92
N ASN A 136 7.47 0.13 14.33
CA ASN A 136 6.98 1.51 14.38
C ASN A 136 5.57 1.61 14.98
N PRO A 137 5.34 1.20 16.25
CA PRO A 137 4.00 1.13 16.84
C PRO A 137 3.28 2.49 16.95
N GLY A 138 4.02 3.60 16.90
CA GLY A 138 3.44 4.95 16.86
C GLY A 138 2.73 5.29 15.55
N GLN A 139 3.09 4.64 14.44
CA GLN A 139 2.40 4.76 13.16
C GLN A 139 1.59 3.50 12.84
N GLY A 140 2.18 2.32 13.04
CA GLY A 140 1.61 1.03 12.64
C GLY A 140 1.57 0.87 11.12
N TYR A 141 0.65 0.01 10.67
CA TYR A 141 0.30 -0.11 9.25
C TYR A 141 -0.87 0.80 8.92
N VAL A 142 -0.78 1.51 7.80
CA VAL A 142 -1.84 2.32 7.22
C VAL A 142 -2.05 1.89 5.77
N GLN A 143 -3.31 1.69 5.37
CA GLN A 143 -3.65 1.35 4.00
C GLN A 143 -3.04 2.38 3.03
N GLY A 144 -2.41 1.90 1.95
CA GLY A 144 -1.62 2.70 1.02
C GLY A 144 -0.11 2.48 1.16
N MET A 145 0.37 2.03 2.32
CA MET A 145 1.79 1.66 2.48
C MET A 145 2.19 0.50 1.57
N ASN A 146 1.26 -0.41 1.26
CA ASN A 146 1.44 -1.48 0.28
C ASN A 146 1.81 -0.94 -1.12
N GLU A 147 1.24 0.19 -1.51
CA GLU A 147 1.48 0.85 -2.81
C GLU A 147 2.83 1.58 -2.87
N ILE A 148 3.44 1.83 -1.71
CA ILE A 148 4.78 2.40 -1.61
C ILE A 148 5.83 1.27 -1.61
N VAL A 149 5.64 0.24 -0.80
CA VAL A 149 6.61 -0.87 -0.70
C VAL A 149 6.65 -1.72 -1.99
N GLY A 150 5.53 -1.83 -2.72
CA GLY A 150 5.43 -2.65 -3.92
C GLY A 150 6.45 -2.29 -5.00
N PRO A 151 6.50 -1.03 -5.46
CA PRO A 151 7.51 -0.59 -6.43
C PRO A 151 8.95 -0.76 -5.95
N ILE A 152 9.23 -0.49 -4.67
CA ILE A 152 10.56 -0.67 -4.06
C ILE A 152 10.98 -2.13 -4.15
N TYR A 153 10.11 -3.04 -3.67
CA TYR A 153 10.40 -4.46 -3.68
C TYR A 153 10.59 -4.99 -5.09
N TYR A 154 9.73 -4.60 -6.03
CA TYR A 154 9.85 -4.98 -7.43
C TYR A 154 11.21 -4.57 -8.02
N ALA A 155 11.66 -3.35 -7.74
CA ALA A 155 12.93 -2.85 -8.25
C ALA A 155 14.11 -3.74 -7.78
N PHE A 156 14.17 -4.06 -6.48
CA PHE A 156 15.23 -4.91 -5.94
C PHE A 156 15.13 -6.38 -6.37
N SER A 157 13.92 -6.93 -6.41
CA SER A 157 13.70 -8.34 -6.75
C SER A 157 13.78 -8.63 -8.24
N SER A 158 13.74 -7.59 -9.08
CA SER A 158 13.90 -7.68 -10.54
C SER A 158 15.28 -7.22 -11.03
N ASP A 159 16.23 -7.01 -10.12
CA ASP A 159 17.58 -6.56 -10.47
C ASP A 159 18.27 -7.54 -11.46
N PRO A 160 18.95 -7.05 -12.50
CA PRO A 160 19.69 -7.90 -13.43
C PRO A 160 20.77 -8.77 -12.76
N ASP A 161 21.34 -8.31 -11.64
CA ASP A 161 22.33 -9.03 -10.85
C ASP A 161 21.65 -9.91 -9.80
N ILE A 162 21.83 -11.23 -9.96
CA ILE A 162 21.28 -12.23 -9.05
C ILE A 162 21.79 -12.07 -7.61
N THR A 163 23.00 -11.53 -7.41
CA THR A 163 23.57 -11.33 -6.07
C THR A 163 22.85 -10.23 -5.29
N PHE A 164 22.34 -9.20 -5.98
CA PHE A 164 21.49 -8.19 -5.35
C PHE A 164 20.08 -8.70 -5.10
N ARG A 165 19.54 -9.52 -6.00
CA ARG A 165 18.20 -10.12 -5.82
C ARG A 165 18.08 -11.01 -4.58
N GLU A 166 19.17 -11.68 -4.17
CA GLU A 166 19.22 -12.47 -2.93
C GLU A 166 18.93 -11.61 -1.69
N HIS A 167 19.31 -10.33 -1.70
CA HIS A 167 19.15 -9.40 -0.59
C HIS A 167 17.90 -8.51 -0.71
N ALA A 168 17.09 -8.70 -1.74
CA ALA A 168 15.98 -7.81 -2.09
C ALA A 168 14.96 -7.56 -0.97
N GLU A 169 14.66 -8.57 -0.13
CA GLU A 169 13.75 -8.38 1.00
C GLU A 169 14.33 -7.42 2.06
N ALA A 170 15.60 -7.59 2.41
CA ALA A 170 16.28 -6.78 3.42
C ALA A 170 16.49 -5.34 2.91
N ASP A 171 16.98 -5.20 1.68
CA ASP A 171 17.19 -3.89 1.06
C ASP A 171 15.86 -3.14 0.90
N CYS A 172 14.80 -3.84 0.48
CA CYS A 172 13.46 -3.29 0.44
C CYS A 172 13.01 -2.79 1.82
N PHE A 173 13.21 -3.57 2.88
CA PHE A 173 12.81 -3.17 4.23
C PHE A 173 13.49 -1.86 4.68
N PHE A 174 14.81 -1.74 4.47
CA PHE A 174 15.55 -0.54 4.89
C PHE A 174 15.25 0.67 4.02
N CYS A 175 15.19 0.51 2.68
CA CYS A 175 14.81 1.59 1.79
C CYS A 175 13.38 2.07 2.03
N PHE A 176 12.43 1.15 2.23
CA PHE A 176 11.06 1.47 2.61
C PHE A 176 11.02 2.23 3.95
N THR A 177 11.76 1.77 4.95
CA THR A 177 11.82 2.43 6.26
C THR A 177 12.36 3.86 6.16
N ASN A 178 13.41 4.07 5.38
CA ASN A 178 13.98 5.39 5.14
C ASN A 178 12.97 6.31 4.46
N LEU A 179 12.33 5.85 3.37
CA LEU A 179 11.31 6.63 2.68
C LEU A 179 10.14 6.97 3.61
N MET A 180 9.63 5.98 4.34
CA MET A 180 8.54 6.17 5.31
C MET A 180 8.89 7.17 6.40
N SER A 181 10.16 7.31 6.79
CA SER A 181 10.57 8.32 7.77
C SER A 181 10.37 9.75 7.26
N GLU A 182 10.44 9.97 5.94
CA GLU A 182 10.23 11.27 5.29
C GLU A 182 8.74 11.53 5.02
N ILE A 183 7.99 10.51 4.61
CA ILE A 183 6.57 10.65 4.20
C ILE A 183 5.58 10.28 5.31
N ARG A 184 6.05 10.00 6.53
CA ARG A 184 5.22 9.56 7.67
C ARG A 184 4.01 10.48 7.91
N ASP A 185 4.23 11.78 7.81
CA ASP A 185 3.23 12.81 8.08
C ASP A 185 2.03 12.74 7.11
N PHE A 186 2.19 12.10 5.94
CA PHE A 186 1.09 11.87 4.99
C PHE A 186 0.08 10.81 5.47
N PHE A 187 0.50 9.91 6.36
CA PHE A 187 -0.30 8.76 6.80
C PHE A 187 -0.90 8.93 8.20
N ILE A 188 -0.42 9.93 8.95
CA ILE A 188 -0.86 10.18 10.32
C ILE A 188 -1.80 11.37 10.32
N LYS A 189 -3.09 11.09 10.54
CA LYS A 189 -4.15 12.11 10.51
C LYS A 189 -3.94 13.29 11.46
N SER A 190 -3.28 13.07 12.59
CA SER A 190 -2.93 14.15 13.54
C SER A 190 -1.80 15.06 13.05
N LEU A 191 -1.13 14.69 11.95
CA LEU A 191 -0.05 15.45 11.32
C LEU A 191 -0.48 16.08 9.98
N ASP A 192 -1.76 15.99 9.59
CA ASP A 192 -2.27 16.53 8.32
C ASP A 192 -1.98 18.03 8.16
N GLU A 193 -1.94 18.77 9.27
CA GLU A 193 -1.66 20.22 9.34
C GLU A 193 -0.19 20.57 9.60
N SER A 194 0.72 19.59 9.69
CA SER A 194 2.15 19.85 9.84
C SER A 194 2.70 20.55 8.59
N ASP A 195 3.91 21.13 8.68
CA ASP A 195 4.54 21.77 7.50
C ASP A 195 4.75 20.78 6.33
N GLN A 196 4.86 19.48 6.64
CA GLN A 196 4.93 18.38 5.67
C GLN A 196 3.63 17.56 5.64
N GLY A 197 2.56 18.03 6.27
CA GLY A 197 1.27 17.36 6.30
C GLY A 197 0.59 17.40 4.94
N ILE A 198 -0.30 16.44 4.70
CA ILE A 198 -0.98 16.29 3.41
C ILE A 198 -1.80 17.52 3.01
N ASN A 199 -2.46 18.19 3.97
CA ASN A 199 -3.24 19.41 3.68
C ASN A 199 -2.32 20.57 3.26
N ARG A 200 -1.15 20.68 3.90
CA ARG A 200 -0.15 21.68 3.53
C ARG A 200 0.42 21.40 2.14
N MET A 201 0.74 20.15 1.81
CA MET A 201 1.21 19.75 0.48
C MET A 201 0.18 20.05 -0.61
N MET A 202 -1.10 19.71 -0.42
CA MET A 202 -2.17 20.05 -1.36
C MET A 202 -2.35 21.56 -1.53
N THR A 203 -2.23 22.32 -0.45
CA THR A 203 -2.30 23.79 -0.50
C THR A 203 -1.13 24.37 -1.31
N ARG A 204 0.09 23.88 -1.08
CA ARG A 204 1.28 24.27 -1.85
C ARG A 204 1.13 23.95 -3.34
N MET A 205 0.59 22.78 -3.67
CA MET A 205 0.28 22.38 -5.04
C MET A 205 -0.69 23.37 -5.71
N LEU A 206 -1.78 23.75 -5.02
CA LEU A 206 -2.73 24.73 -5.56
C LEU A 206 -2.10 26.11 -5.78
N VAL A 207 -1.20 26.54 -4.89
CA VAL A 207 -0.44 27.80 -5.07
C VAL A 207 0.47 27.71 -6.29
N GLN A 208 1.18 26.60 -6.48
CA GLN A 208 2.00 26.38 -7.67
C GLN A 208 1.14 26.36 -8.94
N LEU A 209 0.00 25.68 -8.92
CA LEU A 209 -0.95 25.66 -10.05
C LEU A 209 -1.41 27.08 -10.39
N LYS A 210 -1.79 27.89 -9.38
CA LYS A 210 -2.20 29.28 -9.60
C LYS A 210 -1.12 30.11 -10.30
N ASN A 211 0.15 29.88 -9.94
CA ASN A 211 1.27 30.62 -10.52
C ASN A 211 1.58 30.16 -11.95
N CYS A 212 1.36 28.89 -12.27
CA CYS A 212 1.66 28.32 -13.58
C CYS A 212 0.50 28.46 -14.60
N ASP A 213 -0.74 28.32 -14.14
CA ASP A 213 -1.96 28.42 -14.96
C ASP A 213 -3.13 28.98 -14.15
N LEU A 214 -3.27 30.31 -14.20
CA LEU A 214 -4.32 31.03 -13.48
C LEU A 214 -5.73 30.67 -13.96
N ASP A 215 -5.91 30.39 -15.25
CA ASP A 215 -7.23 30.10 -15.82
C ASP A 215 -7.77 28.77 -15.29
N VAL A 216 -6.93 27.73 -15.29
CA VAL A 216 -7.31 26.42 -14.74
C VAL A 216 -7.56 26.53 -13.24
N TRP A 217 -6.72 27.27 -12.52
CA TRP A 217 -6.94 27.51 -11.09
C TRP A 217 -8.28 28.22 -10.82
N LEU A 218 -8.59 29.29 -11.56
CA LEU A 218 -9.87 30.00 -11.45
C LEU A 218 -11.05 29.08 -11.78
N ARG A 219 -10.90 28.21 -12.79
CA ARG A 219 -11.93 27.21 -13.12
C ARG A 219 -12.18 26.25 -11.98
N PHE A 220 -11.14 25.78 -11.29
CA PHE A 220 -11.28 24.92 -10.13
C PHE A 220 -12.01 25.64 -8.99
N GLN A 221 -11.70 26.93 -8.74
CA GLN A 221 -12.41 27.73 -7.75
C GLN A 221 -13.89 27.91 -8.09
N GLN A 222 -14.21 28.20 -9.35
CA GLN A 222 -15.60 28.37 -9.82
C GLN A 222 -16.44 27.10 -9.65
N LEU A 223 -15.83 25.93 -9.85
CA LEU A 223 -16.47 24.63 -9.71
C LEU A 223 -16.48 24.10 -8.27
N ASP A 224 -15.88 24.81 -7.30
CA ASP A 224 -15.57 24.30 -5.95
C ASP A 224 -14.85 22.93 -5.99
N LEU A 225 -13.94 22.77 -6.96
CA LEU A 225 -13.19 21.54 -7.16
C LEU A 225 -11.98 21.49 -6.23
N LYS A 226 -12.18 20.86 -5.07
CA LYS A 226 -11.18 20.82 -4.00
C LYS A 226 -10.10 19.76 -4.26
N PRO A 227 -8.82 20.03 -3.94
CA PRO A 227 -7.70 19.12 -4.19
C PRO A 227 -7.85 17.77 -3.47
N GLN A 228 -8.53 17.73 -2.33
CA GLN A 228 -8.81 16.50 -1.59
C GLN A 228 -9.52 15.43 -2.44
N PHE A 229 -10.27 15.84 -3.46
CA PHE A 229 -11.04 14.91 -4.31
C PHE A 229 -10.19 14.20 -5.36
N TYR A 230 -9.00 14.71 -5.69
CA TYR A 230 -8.16 14.14 -6.75
C TYR A 230 -6.70 13.99 -6.35
N SER A 231 -6.07 14.99 -5.72
CA SER A 231 -4.63 15.00 -5.46
C SER A 231 -4.22 14.39 -4.14
N PHE A 232 -5.16 14.04 -3.25
CA PHE A 232 -4.84 13.38 -1.98
C PHE A 232 -4.01 12.12 -2.23
N ARG A 233 -4.55 11.21 -3.05
CA ARG A 233 -3.90 9.95 -3.42
C ARG A 233 -2.61 10.16 -4.21
N TRP A 234 -2.59 11.15 -5.11
CA TRP A 234 -1.42 11.50 -5.91
C TRP A 234 -0.21 11.78 -5.04
N ILE A 235 -0.40 12.56 -3.98
CA ILE A 235 0.68 13.00 -3.10
C ILE A 235 0.99 11.92 -2.06
N THR A 236 -0.01 11.34 -1.40
CA THR A 236 0.22 10.36 -0.32
C THR A 236 0.88 9.08 -0.84
N LEU A 237 0.59 8.67 -2.07
CA LEU A 237 1.12 7.46 -2.68
C LEU A 237 2.23 7.71 -3.72
N LEU A 238 2.76 8.93 -3.80
CA LEU A 238 3.79 9.30 -4.77
C LEU A 238 3.43 8.85 -6.21
N LEU A 239 2.17 9.06 -6.58
CA LEU A 239 1.55 8.71 -7.87
C LEU A 239 1.51 7.20 -8.21
N SER A 240 1.81 6.30 -7.27
CA SER A 240 1.94 4.86 -7.58
C SER A 240 0.64 4.17 -8.02
N GLN A 241 -0.52 4.74 -7.72
CA GLN A 241 -1.82 4.26 -8.21
C GLN A 241 -2.36 5.04 -9.43
N GLU A 242 -1.65 6.06 -9.93
CA GLU A 242 -2.07 6.81 -11.13
C GLU A 242 -1.47 6.23 -12.41
N PHE A 243 -0.36 5.52 -12.28
CA PHE A 243 0.45 5.03 -13.40
C PHE A 243 0.74 3.54 -13.24
N PRO A 244 0.93 2.81 -14.36
CA PRO A 244 1.39 1.42 -14.29
C PRO A 244 2.80 1.36 -13.72
N LEU A 245 3.15 0.22 -13.11
CA LEU A 245 4.40 0.08 -12.35
C LEU A 245 5.68 0.55 -13.09
N PRO A 246 5.91 0.25 -14.38
CA PRO A 246 7.08 0.76 -15.09
C PRO A 246 7.17 2.29 -15.13
N ASP A 247 6.03 2.97 -15.28
CA ASP A 247 5.97 4.42 -15.29
C ASP A 247 6.15 5.00 -13.88
N VAL A 248 5.63 4.31 -12.85
CA VAL A 248 5.87 4.66 -11.44
C VAL A 248 7.37 4.64 -11.14
N LEU A 249 8.07 3.57 -11.52
CA LEU A 249 9.53 3.48 -11.36
C LEU A 249 10.23 4.63 -12.07
N ARG A 250 9.82 4.96 -13.30
CA ARG A 250 10.40 6.07 -14.04
C ARG A 250 10.15 7.43 -13.38
N ILE A 251 8.97 7.67 -12.82
CA ILE A 251 8.67 8.88 -12.03
C ILE A 251 9.57 8.92 -10.80
N TRP A 252 9.69 7.80 -10.10
CA TRP A 252 10.45 7.67 -8.87
C TRP A 252 11.96 7.85 -9.09
N ASP A 253 12.52 7.40 -10.22
CA ASP A 253 13.90 7.71 -10.61
C ASP A 253 14.12 9.22 -10.62
N SER A 254 13.20 9.98 -11.21
CA SER A 254 13.29 11.43 -11.25
C SER A 254 13.06 12.06 -9.87
N LEU A 255 12.07 11.61 -9.11
CA LEU A 255 11.81 12.11 -7.76
C LEU A 255 13.04 11.89 -6.85
N PHE A 256 13.58 10.68 -6.79
CA PHE A 256 14.69 10.35 -5.88
C PHE A 256 16.03 10.91 -6.33
N SER A 257 16.18 11.27 -7.61
CA SER A 257 17.33 12.05 -8.08
C SER A 257 17.32 13.52 -7.66
N ASP A 258 16.17 14.06 -7.22
CA ASP A 258 16.02 15.46 -6.83
C ASP A 258 16.15 15.62 -5.30
N GLU A 259 16.99 16.55 -4.85
CA GLU A 259 17.15 16.89 -3.42
C GLU A 259 15.86 17.49 -2.82
N ARG A 260 15.05 18.13 -3.65
CA ARG A 260 13.73 18.71 -3.33
C ARG A 260 12.60 17.88 -3.93
N ARG A 261 12.71 16.55 -3.87
CA ARG A 261 11.77 15.58 -4.44
C ARG A 261 10.29 15.85 -4.18
N PHE A 262 9.92 16.30 -2.99
CA PHE A 262 8.51 16.58 -2.67
C PHE A 262 8.02 17.88 -3.32
N ASP A 263 8.90 18.85 -3.53
CA ASP A 263 8.57 20.03 -4.33
C ASP A 263 8.46 19.63 -5.80
N PHE A 264 9.37 18.80 -6.31
CA PHE A 264 9.31 18.28 -7.67
C PHE A 264 8.05 17.42 -7.91
N LEU A 265 7.63 16.61 -6.94
CA LEU A 265 6.36 15.89 -6.96
C LEU A 265 5.17 16.83 -7.17
N LEU A 266 5.15 17.98 -6.49
CA LEU A 266 4.09 18.97 -6.71
C LEU A 266 4.12 19.55 -8.14
N HIS A 267 5.31 19.76 -8.71
CA HIS A 267 5.43 20.16 -10.12
C HIS A 267 4.92 19.06 -11.08
N VAL A 268 5.14 17.78 -10.77
CA VAL A 268 4.58 16.66 -11.53
C VAL A 268 3.04 16.67 -11.46
N CYS A 269 2.46 16.85 -10.27
CA CYS A 269 1.01 16.99 -10.10
C CYS A 269 0.45 18.20 -10.89
N CYS A 270 1.13 19.36 -10.84
CA CYS A 270 0.75 20.53 -11.62
C CYS A 270 0.88 20.28 -13.13
N ALA A 271 1.93 19.59 -13.57
CA ALA A 271 2.13 19.22 -14.97
C ALA A 271 0.98 18.34 -15.49
N MET A 272 0.55 17.35 -14.72
CA MET A 272 -0.63 16.52 -15.04
C MET A 272 -1.87 17.39 -15.28
N ILE A 273 -2.12 18.37 -14.40
CA ILE A 273 -3.27 19.29 -14.54
C ILE A 273 -3.13 20.19 -15.77
N VAL A 274 -1.96 20.80 -15.98
CA VAL A 274 -1.72 21.75 -17.08
C VAL A 274 -1.79 21.05 -18.44
N ILE A 275 -1.34 19.80 -18.55
CA ILE A 275 -1.48 19.00 -19.78
C ILE A 275 -2.95 18.84 -20.19
N LEU A 276 -3.84 18.71 -19.20
CA LEU A 276 -5.28 18.52 -19.41
C LEU A 276 -6.05 19.85 -19.51
N ARG A 277 -5.35 20.99 -19.54
CA ARG A 277 -5.92 22.36 -19.49
C ARG A 277 -7.17 22.54 -20.33
N ASN A 278 -7.09 22.24 -21.64
CA ASN A 278 -8.19 22.52 -22.57
C ASN A 278 -9.47 21.77 -22.17
N GLN A 279 -9.34 20.50 -21.77
CA GLN A 279 -10.47 19.68 -21.32
C GLN A 279 -11.03 20.21 -19.99
N LEU A 280 -10.17 20.63 -19.07
CA LEU A 280 -10.57 21.14 -17.76
C LEU A 280 -11.31 22.48 -17.84
N LEU A 281 -10.94 23.35 -18.79
CA LEU A 281 -11.60 24.63 -18.98
C LEU A 281 -12.99 24.49 -19.59
N GLU A 282 -13.17 23.54 -20.50
CA GLU A 282 -14.45 23.26 -21.16
C GLU A 282 -15.39 22.40 -20.29
N GLY A 283 -14.82 21.50 -19.48
CA GLY A 283 -15.56 20.54 -18.67
C GLY A 283 -16.26 21.13 -17.44
N ASP A 284 -17.31 20.44 -16.98
CA ASP A 284 -18.03 20.72 -15.75
C ASP A 284 -17.44 19.96 -14.55
N PHE A 285 -18.02 20.13 -13.35
CA PHE A 285 -17.50 19.49 -12.13
C PHE A 285 -17.38 17.96 -12.24
N PRO A 286 -18.42 17.20 -12.64
CA PRO A 286 -18.31 15.74 -12.73
C PRO A 286 -17.29 15.29 -13.78
N SER A 287 -17.25 15.93 -14.94
CA SER A 287 -16.32 15.57 -16.02
C SER A 287 -14.87 15.82 -15.62
N ASN A 288 -14.58 16.99 -15.02
CA ASN A 288 -13.24 17.34 -14.56
C ASN A 288 -12.79 16.45 -13.40
N LEU A 289 -13.66 16.17 -12.44
CA LEU A 289 -13.34 15.27 -11.34
C LEU A 289 -13.01 13.87 -11.85
N LYS A 290 -13.83 13.34 -12.77
CA LYS A 290 -13.58 12.03 -13.37
C LYS A 290 -12.26 12.00 -14.13
N LEU A 291 -11.95 13.05 -14.89
CA LEU A 291 -10.73 13.18 -15.66
C LEU A 291 -9.48 13.22 -14.77
N LEU A 292 -9.53 13.94 -13.65
CA LEU A 292 -8.43 13.98 -12.69
C LEU A 292 -8.31 12.66 -11.91
N GLN A 293 -9.42 12.03 -11.52
CA GLN A 293 -9.37 10.74 -10.81
C GLN A 293 -8.94 9.57 -11.70
N ASN A 294 -9.11 9.68 -13.02
CA ASN A 294 -8.74 8.66 -13.99
C ASN A 294 -7.88 9.32 -15.08
N PHE A 295 -6.64 9.61 -14.72
CA PHE A 295 -5.72 10.31 -15.61
C PHE A 295 -5.56 9.54 -16.93
N PRO A 296 -5.67 10.20 -18.10
CA PRO A 296 -5.56 9.52 -19.38
C PRO A 296 -4.19 8.84 -19.56
N PRO A 297 -4.12 7.63 -20.14
CA PRO A 297 -2.85 7.00 -20.46
C PRO A 297 -2.03 7.89 -21.39
N MET A 298 -0.80 8.19 -20.99
CA MET A 298 0.13 8.98 -21.79
C MET A 298 1.59 8.67 -21.44
N ASP A 299 2.50 9.05 -22.33
CA ASP A 299 3.93 8.92 -22.08
C ASP A 299 4.35 9.80 -20.89
N VAL A 300 4.86 9.15 -19.85
CA VAL A 300 5.35 9.76 -18.62
C VAL A 300 6.46 10.79 -18.86
N GLN A 301 7.25 10.65 -19.93
CA GLN A 301 8.27 11.64 -20.29
C GLN A 301 7.67 13.00 -20.61
N VAL A 302 6.44 13.04 -21.18
CA VAL A 302 5.75 14.31 -21.45
C VAL A 302 5.41 15.02 -20.15
N ILE A 303 4.94 14.27 -19.15
CA ILE A 303 4.62 14.80 -17.82
C ILE A 303 5.88 15.30 -17.13
N LEU A 304 6.95 14.48 -17.11
CA LEU A 304 8.22 14.84 -16.47
C LEU A 304 8.87 16.06 -17.15
N SER A 305 8.87 16.11 -18.48
CA SER A 305 9.40 17.28 -19.22
C SER A 305 8.63 18.54 -18.88
N LYS A 306 7.29 18.45 -18.78
CA LYS A 306 6.45 19.57 -18.37
C LYS A 306 6.70 19.97 -16.91
N ALA A 307 6.89 19.01 -16.01
CA ALA A 307 7.21 19.27 -14.60
C ALA A 307 8.55 20.02 -14.47
N VAL A 308 9.56 19.63 -15.24
CA VAL A 308 10.86 20.32 -15.28
C VAL A 308 10.69 21.75 -15.80
N GLU A 309 9.94 21.96 -16.89
CA GLU A 309 9.60 23.30 -17.41
C GLU A 309 8.97 24.18 -16.31
N LEU A 310 7.97 23.66 -15.60
CA LEU A 310 7.28 24.37 -14.52
C LEU A 310 8.23 24.68 -13.35
N SER A 311 9.14 23.77 -13.00
CA SER A 311 10.11 23.98 -11.91
C SER A 311 11.13 25.10 -12.20
N GLN A 312 11.37 25.39 -13.48
CA GLN A 312 12.34 26.39 -13.94
C GLN A 312 11.74 27.79 -14.14
N GLN A 313 10.40 27.90 -14.19
CA GLN A 313 9.71 29.18 -14.27
C GLN A 313 9.91 29.93 -12.94
N LYS A 314 10.94 30.78 -12.91
CA LYS A 314 11.19 31.67 -11.78
C LYS A 314 9.96 32.54 -11.55
N ILE A 315 9.37 32.39 -10.37
CA ILE A 315 8.39 33.31 -9.80
C ILE A 315 9.13 34.64 -9.61
N PHE A 316 8.85 35.62 -10.47
CA PHE A 316 9.36 37.00 -10.34
C PHE A 316 8.52 37.78 -9.32
#